data_AF-A0A3M5GPN1-F1
#
_entry.id   AF-A0A3M5GPN1-F1
#
_cell.length_a   1.000
_cell.length_b   1.000
_cell.length_c   1.000
_cell.angle_alpha   90.00
_cell.angle_beta   90.00
_cell.angle_gamma   90.00
#
_symmetry.space_group_name_H-M   'P 1'
#
loop_
_entity.id
_entity.type
_entity.pdbx_description
1 polymer ?
#
loop_
_entity_poly.entity_id
_entity_poly.type
_entity_poly.pdbx_seq_one_letter_code
_entity_poly.pdbx_strand_id
1 'polypeptide(L)'
;MDEKAHKIETMTKSGCCWHQMSTYGIHNGEPVLETQTVIEHTGGSGLPTETVSRNQNGKMTHTTSIVWEEDQQREILLSFRLAPSGKRIVLFRSGDASPVFYAALDSKNQVGLLFPQAEGEQLKYDAASHVLSFVRGDTAYRIVGDAKGAPTDLKLLAEPAQGSLNKVADALKAVQ
;
A
#
# COMPACT_ATOMS: atom_id res chain seq x y z
N MET A 1 -1.92 30.71 -8.98
CA MET A 1 -3.34 31.07 -8.85
C MET A 1 -4.01 30.56 -10.11
N ASP A 2 -4.91 29.59 -9.97
CA ASP A 2 -5.82 29.28 -11.08
C ASP A 2 -6.96 30.29 -11.02
N GLU A 3 -6.84 31.34 -11.83
CA GLU A 3 -7.79 32.46 -11.86
C GLU A 3 -9.18 32.04 -12.32
N LYS A 4 -9.33 30.90 -13.02
CA LYS A 4 -10.64 30.37 -13.44
C LYS A 4 -11.32 29.56 -12.34
N ALA A 5 -10.56 29.00 -11.40
CA ALA A 5 -11.09 28.16 -10.32
C ALA A 5 -11.20 28.87 -8.96
N HIS A 6 -10.70 30.11 -8.83
CA HIS A 6 -10.58 30.83 -7.55
C HIS A 6 -9.87 30.01 -6.45
N LYS A 7 -8.78 29.32 -6.84
CA LYS A 7 -8.02 28.42 -5.96
C LYS A 7 -6.54 28.79 -5.87
N ILE A 8 -6.00 28.57 -4.68
CA ILE A 8 -4.56 28.63 -4.39
C ILE A 8 -4.11 27.24 -3.96
N GLU A 9 -3.09 26.72 -4.60
CA GLU A 9 -2.45 25.46 -4.23
C GLU A 9 -1.04 25.75 -3.76
N THR A 10 -0.66 25.17 -2.62
CA THR A 10 0.70 25.27 -2.07
C THR A 10 1.22 23.88 -1.77
N MET A 11 2.54 23.73 -1.91
CA MET A 11 3.24 22.51 -1.52
C MET A 11 4.37 22.89 -0.57
N THR A 12 4.39 22.26 0.59
CA THR A 12 5.47 22.34 1.57
C THR A 12 6.12 20.96 1.64
N LYS A 13 7.45 20.94 1.59
CA LYS A 13 8.22 19.70 1.74
C LYS A 13 9.26 19.89 2.83
N SER A 14 9.52 18.84 3.59
CA SER A 14 10.54 18.80 4.62
C SER A 14 11.29 17.47 4.54
N GLY A 15 12.59 17.53 4.26
CA GLY A 15 13.40 16.34 4.05
C GLY A 15 12.95 15.49 2.84
N CYS A 16 13.27 14.19 2.88
CA CYS A 16 12.91 13.21 1.84
C CYS A 16 11.47 12.70 1.94
N CYS A 17 10.91 12.75 3.15
CA CYS A 17 9.98 11.73 3.60
C CYS A 17 8.67 12.34 4.13
N TRP A 18 8.54 13.66 4.05
CA TRP A 18 7.35 14.42 4.42
C TRP A 18 7.00 15.44 3.34
N HIS A 19 5.79 15.32 2.81
CA HIS A 19 5.23 16.25 1.84
C HIS A 19 3.84 16.69 2.30
N GLN A 20 3.54 17.97 2.17
CA GLN A 20 2.23 18.53 2.42
C GLN A 20 1.76 19.36 1.23
N MET A 21 0.54 19.11 0.78
CA MET A 21 -0.14 19.89 -0.24
C MET A 21 -1.38 20.51 0.38
N SER A 22 -1.61 21.80 0.15
CA SER A 22 -2.78 22.51 0.63
C SER A 22 -3.51 23.20 -0.52
N THR A 23 -4.83 23.07 -0.54
CA THR A 23 -5.73 23.78 -1.47
C THR A 23 -6.60 24.74 -0.68
N TYR A 24 -6.60 26.01 -1.10
CA TYR A 24 -7.41 27.08 -0.53
C TYR A 24 -8.40 27.57 -1.59
N GLY A 25 -9.66 27.74 -1.19
CA GLY A 25 -10.68 28.46 -1.94
C GLY A 25 -10.72 29.92 -1.50
N ILE A 26 -11.01 30.84 -2.42
CA ILE A 26 -11.19 32.26 -2.08
C ILE A 26 -12.66 32.52 -1.75
N HIS A 27 -12.96 32.87 -0.51
CA HIS A 27 -14.29 33.26 -0.05
C HIS A 27 -14.24 34.69 0.46
N ASN A 28 -15.07 35.58 -0.10
CA ASN A 28 -15.11 37.00 0.24
C ASN A 28 -13.73 37.70 0.16
N GLY A 29 -12.88 37.27 -0.77
CA GLY A 29 -11.52 37.80 -0.94
C GLY A 29 -10.47 37.21 -0.01
N GLU A 30 -10.84 36.29 0.90
CA GLU A 30 -9.93 35.64 1.84
C GLU A 30 -9.69 34.17 1.46
N PRO A 31 -8.44 33.67 1.56
CA PRO A 31 -8.15 32.26 1.36
C PRO A 31 -8.63 31.43 2.56
N VAL A 32 -9.52 30.48 2.30
CA VAL A 32 -9.99 29.48 3.26
C VAL A 32 -9.44 28.13 2.87
N LEU A 33 -8.81 27.43 3.83
CA LEU A 33 -8.28 26.08 3.59
C LEU A 33 -9.45 25.12 3.31
N GLU A 34 -9.44 24.48 2.14
CA GLU A 34 -10.44 23.49 1.74
C GLU A 34 -9.94 22.07 2.00
N THR A 35 -8.71 21.78 1.57
CA THR A 35 -8.09 20.45 1.67
C THR A 35 -6.62 20.57 2.00
N GLN A 36 -6.11 19.66 2.81
CA GLN A 36 -4.70 19.47 3.07
C GLN A 36 -4.38 17.98 2.98
N THR A 37 -3.38 17.61 2.21
CA THR A 37 -2.88 16.23 2.13
C THR A 37 -1.46 16.21 2.69
N VAL A 38 -1.19 15.32 3.62
CA VAL A 38 0.15 15.05 4.16
C VAL A 38 0.54 13.63 3.78
N ILE A 39 1.73 13.46 3.20
CA ILE A 39 2.31 12.17 2.82
C ILE A 39 3.58 11.96 3.64
N GLU A 40 3.65 10.85 4.35
CA GLU A 40 4.75 10.50 5.26
C GLU A 40 5.29 9.10 4.98
N HIS A 41 6.61 8.95 4.91
CA HIS A 41 7.28 7.66 4.71
C HIS A 41 7.95 7.18 6.01
N THR A 42 7.15 6.86 7.02
CA THR A 42 7.63 6.52 8.38
C THR A 42 7.51 5.04 8.72
N GLY A 43 6.76 4.25 7.94
CA GLY A 43 6.53 2.82 8.19
C GLY A 43 7.65 1.92 7.66
N GLY A 44 7.91 0.82 8.37
CA GLY A 44 8.96 -0.16 8.00
C GLY A 44 8.76 -0.86 6.65
N SER A 45 7.55 -0.78 6.05
CA SER A 45 7.26 -1.28 4.70
C SER A 45 7.69 -0.33 3.58
N GLY A 46 8.16 0.88 3.91
CA GLY A 46 8.47 1.90 2.91
C GLY A 46 7.27 2.30 2.04
N LEU A 47 6.04 2.01 2.49
CA LEU A 47 4.83 2.53 1.87
C LEU A 47 4.44 3.85 2.55
N PRO A 48 4.08 4.89 1.78
CA PRO A 48 3.63 6.15 2.35
C PRO A 48 2.31 5.99 3.10
N THR A 49 2.19 6.75 4.18
CA THR A 49 0.93 7.05 4.85
C THR A 49 0.45 8.41 4.36
N GLU A 50 -0.76 8.45 3.80
CA GLU A 50 -1.44 9.66 3.38
C GLU A 50 -2.49 10.05 4.42
N THR A 51 -2.43 11.29 4.91
CA THR A 51 -3.49 11.90 5.71
C THR A 51 -4.14 13.02 4.91
N VAL A 52 -5.41 12.84 4.56
CA VAL A 52 -6.23 13.84 3.88
C VAL A 52 -7.13 14.52 4.89
N SER A 53 -6.94 15.82 5.05
CA SER A 53 -7.74 16.72 5.87
C SER A 53 -8.68 17.51 4.97
N ARG A 54 -10.00 17.44 5.21
CA ARG A 54 -11.01 18.21 4.47
C ARG A 54 -11.81 19.11 5.40
N ASN A 55 -11.98 20.36 4.98
CA ASN A 55 -12.84 21.31 5.65
C ASN A 55 -14.30 20.99 5.32
N GLN A 56 -15.08 20.64 6.34
CA GLN A 56 -16.51 20.44 6.28
C GLN A 56 -17.17 21.52 7.13
N ASN A 57 -17.59 22.62 6.49
CA ASN A 57 -18.29 23.75 7.11
C ASN A 57 -17.54 24.37 8.31
N GLY A 58 -16.24 24.62 8.14
CA GLY A 58 -15.37 25.22 9.17
C GLY A 58 -14.73 24.20 10.11
N LYS A 59 -15.07 22.91 10.01
CA LYS A 59 -14.45 21.84 10.79
C LYS A 59 -13.57 20.97 9.91
N MET A 60 -12.31 20.79 10.30
CA MET A 60 -11.43 19.83 9.64
C MET A 60 -11.78 18.40 10.04
N THR A 61 -11.89 17.54 9.04
CA THR A 61 -12.04 16.09 9.19
C THR A 61 -10.85 15.40 8.55
N HIS A 62 -10.34 14.34 9.16
CA HIS A 62 -9.10 13.68 8.73
C HIS A 62 -9.39 12.24 8.34
N THR A 63 -8.76 11.76 7.27
CA THR A 63 -8.73 10.36 6.87
C THR A 63 -7.29 9.98 6.61
N THR A 64 -6.83 8.91 7.27
CA THR A 64 -5.48 8.40 7.11
C THR A 64 -5.52 7.03 6.44
N SER A 65 -4.70 6.82 5.42
CA SER A 65 -4.59 5.56 4.68
C SER A 65 -3.15 5.30 4.25
N ILE A 66 -2.74 4.04 4.22
CA ILE A 66 -1.51 3.64 3.53
C ILE A 66 -1.83 3.57 2.04
N VAL A 67 -0.98 4.16 1.21
CA VAL A 67 -1.17 4.19 -0.25
C VAL A 67 -0.01 3.50 -0.95
N TRP A 68 -0.32 2.84 -2.07
CA TRP A 68 0.70 2.26 -2.93
C TRP A 68 1.16 3.29 -3.94
N GLU A 69 2.43 3.66 -3.82
CA GLU A 69 3.16 4.48 -4.78
C GLU A 69 4.16 3.60 -5.54
N GLU A 70 4.33 3.86 -6.84
CA GLU A 70 5.35 3.21 -7.64
C GLU A 70 6.73 3.65 -7.18
N ASP A 71 7.57 2.68 -6.84
CA ASP A 71 8.91 2.90 -6.31
C ASP A 71 9.87 1.92 -6.99
N GLN A 72 10.89 2.46 -7.66
CA GLN A 72 11.86 1.66 -8.41
C GLN A 72 12.76 0.80 -7.52
N GLN A 73 12.85 1.11 -6.23
CA GLN A 73 13.63 0.33 -5.27
C GLN A 73 12.83 -0.86 -4.71
N ARG A 74 11.50 -0.83 -4.86
CA ARG A 74 10.62 -1.86 -4.33
C ARG A 74 10.66 -3.10 -5.20
N GLU A 75 11.09 -4.21 -4.62
CA GLU A 75 11.09 -5.48 -5.32
C GLU A 75 9.73 -6.16 -5.20
N ILE A 76 9.08 -6.40 -6.34
CA ILE A 76 7.87 -7.22 -6.41
C ILE A 76 8.26 -8.69 -6.55
N LEU A 77 7.81 -9.51 -5.58
CA LEU A 77 8.09 -10.94 -5.51
C LEU A 77 6.96 -11.76 -6.13
N LEU A 78 5.72 -11.36 -5.84
CA LEU A 78 4.50 -11.92 -6.41
C LEU A 78 3.41 -10.85 -6.45
N SER A 79 2.69 -10.73 -7.57
CA SER A 79 1.55 -9.83 -7.74
C SER A 79 0.47 -10.47 -8.59
N PHE A 80 -0.79 -10.34 -8.18
CA PHE A 80 -1.94 -10.84 -8.94
C PHE A 80 -3.23 -10.09 -8.54
N ARG A 81 -4.28 -10.22 -9.34
CA ARG A 81 -5.60 -9.61 -9.05
C ARG A 81 -6.66 -10.67 -8.78
N LEU A 82 -7.49 -10.41 -7.76
CA LEU A 82 -8.58 -11.28 -7.35
C LEU A 82 -9.88 -10.92 -8.06
N ALA A 83 -10.60 -11.93 -8.55
CA ALA A 83 -11.96 -11.82 -9.07
C ALA A 83 -12.99 -12.17 -7.97
N PRO A 84 -14.17 -11.52 -7.95
CA PRO A 84 -14.59 -10.40 -8.79
C PRO A 84 -14.16 -9.03 -8.24
N SER A 85 -13.54 -8.97 -7.07
CA SER A 85 -13.31 -7.71 -6.34
C SER A 85 -12.34 -6.75 -7.03
N GLY A 86 -11.50 -7.25 -7.94
CA GLY A 86 -10.45 -6.48 -8.60
C GLY A 86 -9.29 -6.10 -7.67
N LYS A 87 -9.30 -6.56 -6.41
CA LYS A 87 -8.23 -6.26 -5.45
C LYS A 87 -6.91 -6.82 -5.95
N ARG A 88 -5.86 -6.00 -5.92
CA ARG A 88 -4.50 -6.41 -6.25
C ARG A 88 -3.82 -6.90 -4.98
N ILE A 89 -3.28 -8.11 -5.00
CA ILE A 89 -2.44 -8.64 -3.94
C ILE A 89 -0.99 -8.52 -4.39
N VAL A 90 -0.14 -8.00 -3.51
CA VAL A 90 1.28 -7.81 -3.78
C VAL A 90 2.11 -8.30 -2.59
N LEU A 91 3.07 -9.17 -2.87
CA LEU A 91 4.15 -9.54 -1.95
C LEU A 91 5.43 -8.86 -2.43
N PHE A 92 6.06 -8.09 -1.55
CA PHE A 92 7.18 -7.22 -1.92
C PHE A 92 8.20 -7.06 -0.80
N ARG A 93 9.38 -6.53 -1.16
CA ARG A 93 10.38 -6.00 -0.22
C ARG A 93 10.69 -4.55 -0.56
N SER A 94 10.96 -3.74 0.46
CA SER A 94 11.39 -2.34 0.31
C SER A 94 12.88 -2.21 -0.02
N GLY A 95 13.61 -3.33 0.04
CA GLY A 95 15.03 -3.48 -0.29
C GLY A 95 15.51 -4.90 0.03
N ASP A 96 16.73 -5.24 -0.37
CA ASP A 96 17.25 -6.62 -0.28
C ASP A 96 17.32 -7.17 1.15
N ALA A 97 17.52 -6.32 2.15
CA ALA A 97 17.57 -6.69 3.57
C ALA A 97 16.23 -6.46 4.30
N SER A 98 15.18 -6.03 3.59
CA SER A 98 13.87 -5.79 4.19
C SER A 98 13.07 -7.09 4.30
N PRO A 99 12.23 -7.24 5.34
CA PRO A 99 11.31 -8.37 5.40
C PRO A 99 10.33 -8.34 4.23
N VAL A 100 9.75 -9.50 3.94
CA VAL A 100 8.68 -9.59 2.93
C VAL A 100 7.38 -9.07 3.54
N PHE A 101 6.72 -8.16 2.81
CA PHE A 101 5.41 -7.63 3.14
C PHE A 101 4.36 -8.15 2.17
N TYR A 102 3.16 -8.40 2.70
CA TYR A 102 1.92 -8.60 1.96
C TYR A 102 1.11 -7.30 1.97
N ALA A 103 0.62 -6.88 0.82
CA ALA A 103 -0.35 -5.80 0.68
C ALA A 103 -1.57 -6.23 -0.15
N ALA A 104 -2.78 -5.92 0.33
CA ALA A 104 -4.01 -5.99 -0.46
C ALA A 104 -4.48 -4.56 -0.79
N LEU A 105 -4.52 -4.26 -2.08
CA LEU A 105 -4.84 -2.94 -2.60
C LEU A 105 -6.21 -2.93 -3.25
N ASP A 106 -6.90 -1.81 -3.12
CA ASP A 106 -8.11 -1.55 -3.90
C ASP A 106 -7.80 -0.92 -5.27
N SER A 107 -8.86 -0.56 -6.01
CA SER A 107 -8.75 0.06 -7.34
C SER A 107 -8.18 1.48 -7.32
N LYS A 108 -8.05 2.10 -6.14
CA LYS A 108 -7.47 3.43 -5.94
C LYS A 108 -6.05 3.36 -5.37
N ASN A 109 -5.43 2.18 -5.38
CA ASN A 109 -4.13 1.92 -4.78
C ASN A 109 -4.09 2.16 -3.26
N GLN A 110 -5.24 2.20 -2.57
CA GLN A 110 -5.25 2.24 -1.11
C GLN A 110 -5.01 0.84 -0.56
N VAL A 111 -4.13 0.73 0.42
CA VAL A 111 -3.76 -0.53 1.06
C VAL A 111 -4.75 -0.82 2.18
N GLY A 112 -5.67 -1.74 1.92
CA GLY A 112 -6.67 -2.17 2.90
C GLY A 112 -6.14 -3.21 3.90
N LEU A 113 -5.04 -3.89 3.56
CA LEU A 113 -4.35 -4.81 4.46
C LEU A 113 -2.86 -4.79 4.14
N LEU A 114 -2.03 -4.50 5.13
CA LEU A 114 -0.56 -4.64 5.06
C LEU A 114 -0.11 -5.60 6.16
N PHE A 115 0.81 -6.51 5.90
CA PHE A 115 1.32 -7.46 6.89
C PHE A 115 2.78 -7.82 6.57
N PRO A 116 3.69 -7.96 7.55
CA PRO A 116 3.51 -7.64 8.96
C PRO A 116 3.41 -6.12 9.21
N GLN A 117 2.78 -5.72 10.31
CA GLN A 117 2.74 -4.34 10.82
C GLN A 117 3.18 -4.23 12.28
N ALA A 118 3.11 -5.32 13.04
CA ALA A 118 3.54 -5.37 14.43
C ALA A 118 4.76 -6.28 14.62
N GLU A 119 5.51 -6.04 15.68
CA GLU A 119 6.64 -6.88 16.07
C GLU A 119 6.15 -8.32 16.34
N GLY A 120 6.93 -9.31 15.89
CA GLY A 120 6.60 -10.73 16.02
C GLY A 120 5.62 -11.27 14.97
N GLU A 121 4.99 -10.41 14.15
CA GLU A 121 4.21 -10.87 13.00
C GLU A 121 5.14 -11.37 11.88
N GLN A 122 4.84 -12.56 11.34
CA GLN A 122 5.67 -13.19 10.30
C GLN A 122 4.81 -13.92 9.28
N LEU A 123 5.20 -13.82 8.01
CA LEU A 123 4.70 -14.67 6.94
C LEU A 123 5.30 -16.06 7.09
N LYS A 124 4.48 -17.10 6.92
CA LYS A 124 4.92 -18.50 6.98
C LYS A 124 4.78 -19.12 5.60
N TYR A 125 5.85 -19.75 5.11
CA TYR A 125 5.82 -20.51 3.87
C TYR A 125 6.08 -22.00 4.16
N ASP A 126 5.15 -22.85 3.72
CA ASP A 126 5.31 -24.29 3.70
C ASP A 126 5.68 -24.75 2.29
N ALA A 127 6.92 -25.22 2.13
CA ALA A 127 7.45 -25.67 0.85
C ALA A 127 6.88 -27.02 0.38
N ALA A 128 6.42 -27.87 1.30
CA ALA A 128 5.86 -29.18 0.92
C ALA A 128 4.47 -29.04 0.31
N SER A 129 3.68 -28.08 0.80
CA SER A 129 2.33 -27.81 0.31
C SER A 129 2.24 -26.59 -0.63
N HIS A 130 3.35 -25.86 -0.84
CA HIS A 130 3.40 -24.60 -1.59
C HIS A 130 2.40 -23.55 -1.07
N VAL A 131 2.30 -23.41 0.25
CA VAL A 131 1.34 -22.49 0.89
C VAL A 131 2.06 -21.37 1.63
N LEU A 132 1.77 -20.13 1.26
CA LEU A 132 2.08 -18.96 2.08
C LEU A 132 0.87 -18.63 2.97
N SER A 133 1.09 -18.38 4.26
CA SER A 133 0.02 -18.07 5.19
C SER A 133 0.41 -17.11 6.31
N PHE A 134 -0.59 -16.43 6.84
CA PHE A 134 -0.51 -15.66 8.08
C PHE A 134 -1.90 -15.50 8.71
N VAL A 135 -1.95 -15.05 9.96
CA VAL A 135 -3.19 -14.79 10.69
C VAL A 135 -3.19 -13.33 11.13
N ARG A 136 -4.34 -12.66 10.99
CA ARG A 136 -4.56 -11.33 11.55
C ARG A 136 -5.93 -11.30 12.20
N GLY A 137 -5.96 -11.07 13.51
CA GLY A 137 -7.19 -11.21 14.30
C GLY A 137 -7.74 -12.63 14.22
N ASP A 138 -9.02 -12.76 13.86
CA ASP A 138 -9.73 -14.02 13.66
C ASP A 138 -9.61 -14.57 12.23
N THR A 139 -8.92 -13.85 11.33
CA THR A 139 -8.88 -14.17 9.91
C THR A 139 -7.55 -14.79 9.51
N ALA A 140 -7.61 -15.97 8.88
CA ALA A 140 -6.46 -16.65 8.29
C ALA A 140 -6.36 -16.36 6.79
N TYR A 141 -5.18 -15.92 6.35
CA TYR A 141 -4.88 -15.61 4.95
C TYR A 141 -3.97 -16.70 4.38
N ARG A 142 -4.28 -17.16 3.16
CA ARG A 142 -3.54 -18.23 2.48
C ARG A 142 -3.43 -17.96 0.99
N ILE A 143 -2.24 -18.18 0.43
CA ILE A 143 -1.99 -18.25 -1.01
C ILE A 143 -1.42 -19.64 -1.29
N VAL A 144 -2.11 -20.41 -2.13
CA VAL A 144 -1.69 -21.75 -2.55
C VAL A 144 -1.08 -21.65 -3.95
N GLY A 145 0.12 -22.19 -4.11
CA GLY A 145 0.81 -22.28 -5.39
C GLY A 145 0.79 -23.68 -5.99
N ASP A 146 1.05 -23.78 -7.28
CA ASP A 146 1.49 -25.03 -7.92
C ASP A 146 2.98 -25.32 -7.63
N ALA A 147 3.52 -26.39 -8.22
CA ALA A 147 4.92 -26.76 -8.10
C ALA A 147 5.91 -25.69 -8.63
N LYS A 148 5.45 -24.76 -9.47
CA LYS A 148 6.23 -23.61 -9.97
C LYS A 148 6.03 -22.36 -9.10
N GLY A 149 5.19 -22.45 -8.07
CA GLY A 149 4.82 -21.35 -7.18
C GLY A 149 3.81 -20.37 -7.81
N ALA A 150 3.15 -20.73 -8.91
CA ALA A 150 2.09 -19.91 -9.49
C ALA A 150 0.79 -20.08 -8.67
N PRO A 151 0.04 -19.02 -8.33
CA PRO A 151 -1.16 -19.14 -7.51
C PRO A 151 -2.27 -19.96 -8.19
N THR A 152 -2.89 -20.92 -7.48
CA THR A 152 -3.86 -21.87 -8.07
C THR A 152 -5.23 -21.94 -7.42
N ASP A 153 -5.36 -21.65 -6.12
CA ASP A 153 -6.63 -21.77 -5.37
C ASP A 153 -7.36 -20.42 -5.22
N LEU A 154 -7.02 -19.46 -6.08
CA LEU A 154 -7.55 -18.10 -6.07
C LEU A 154 -8.29 -17.83 -7.38
N LYS A 155 -9.49 -17.25 -7.30
CA LYS A 155 -10.15 -16.72 -8.49
C LYS A 155 -9.36 -15.51 -8.96
N LEU A 156 -8.55 -15.71 -10.00
CA LEU A 156 -7.76 -14.64 -10.60
C LEU A 156 -8.55 -13.96 -11.71
N LEU A 157 -8.33 -12.65 -11.89
CA LEU A 157 -8.71 -12.00 -13.15
C LEU A 157 -7.83 -12.52 -14.29
N ALA A 158 -8.22 -12.28 -15.54
CA ALA A 158 -7.54 -12.79 -16.74
C ALA A 158 -6.08 -12.31 -16.90
N GLU A 159 -5.62 -11.39 -16.05
CA GLU A 159 -4.22 -11.00 -15.98
C GLU A 159 -3.39 -12.09 -15.29
N PRO A 160 -2.30 -12.57 -15.92
CA PRO A 160 -1.45 -13.57 -15.30
C PRO A 160 -0.77 -13.00 -14.04
N ALA A 161 -0.57 -13.86 -13.05
CA ALA A 161 0.26 -13.52 -11.90
C ALA A 161 1.69 -13.19 -12.37
N GLN A 162 2.29 -12.17 -11.75
CA GLN A 162 3.69 -11.80 -11.94
C GLN A 162 4.50 -12.31 -10.77
N GLY A 163 5.63 -12.97 -11.04
CA GLY A 163 6.45 -13.59 -9.99
C GLY A 163 5.89 -14.94 -9.51
N SER A 164 6.34 -15.41 -8.34
CA SER A 164 5.94 -16.73 -7.81
C SER A 164 6.16 -16.84 -6.30
N LEU A 165 5.47 -17.80 -5.67
CA LEU A 165 5.71 -18.16 -4.27
C LEU A 165 7.12 -18.71 -4.03
N ASN A 166 7.76 -19.32 -5.03
CA ASN A 166 9.16 -19.75 -4.90
C ASN A 166 10.08 -18.54 -4.71
N LYS A 167 9.87 -17.47 -5.48
CA LYS A 167 10.62 -16.20 -5.30
C LYS A 167 10.38 -15.60 -3.91
N VAL A 168 9.15 -15.68 -3.41
CA VAL A 168 8.81 -15.25 -2.04
C VAL A 168 9.53 -16.10 -0.99
N ALA A 169 9.56 -17.42 -1.17
CA ALA A 169 10.23 -18.34 -0.26
C ALA A 169 11.73 -18.09 -0.15
N ASP A 170 12.38 -17.81 -1.28
CA ASP A 170 13.81 -17.48 -1.31
C ASP A 170 14.10 -16.16 -0.60
N ALA A 171 13.24 -15.14 -0.81
CA ALA A 171 13.33 -13.86 -0.11
C ALA A 171 13.13 -14.00 1.40
N LEU A 172 12.23 -14.87 1.86
CA LEU A 172 12.00 -15.12 3.30
C LEU A 172 13.22 -15.75 3.99
N LYS A 173 14.00 -16.58 3.29
CA LYS A 173 15.23 -17.20 3.83
C LYS A 173 16.39 -16.21 3.91
N ALA A 174 16.43 -15.22 3.03
CA ALA A 174 17.53 -14.25 2.95
C ALA A 174 17.59 -13.26 4.14
N VAL A 175 16.53 -13.19 4.96
CA VAL A 175 16.40 -12.27 6.10
C VAL A 175 16.42 -13.02 7.44
N GLN A 176 16.64 -14.34 7.43
CA GLN A 176 16.78 -15.19 8.63
C GLN A 176 18.23 -15.35 9.08
#